data_AF-A0A374WM31-F1
#
_entry.id   AF-A0A374WM31-F1
#
_cell.length_a   1.000
_cell.length_b   1.000
_cell.length_c   1.000
_cell.angle_alpha   90.00
_cell.angle_beta   90.00
_cell.angle_gamma   90.00
#
_symmetry.space_group_name_H-M   'P 1'
#
loop_
_entity.id
_entity.type
_entity.pdbx_description
1 polymer ?
#
loop_
_entity_poly.entity_id
_entity_poly.type
_entity_poly.pdbx_seq_one_letter_code
_entity_poly.pdbx_strand_id
1 'polypeptide(L)'
;MEEIVYLLVRLACASYILYKIWGQKKKVREICDLLYVRAPSAGEKSKETGIVLLQQTDESDVMGSTRFVYLDENAGKTVAPYMSQPLEINTDYIGEDEDIPEEEVECNLSLDEMKTLKEEQQELDETSPEVDSISQAVTPADLNNAGDVLFKLNDADKDEEKSRRAALTLHAIRETDLFEIFSSQVENKSVIGNLMGKYLDENGEPLSQKTKVVIPTSNWEQYL
;
A
#
# COMPACT_ATOMS: atom_id res chain seq x y z
N MET A 1 -7.92 -35.58 52.88
CA MET A 1 -7.98 -36.46 51.69
C MET A 1 -8.59 -35.77 50.49
N GLU A 2 -9.60 -34.90 50.66
CA GLU A 2 -10.30 -34.22 49.56
C GLU A 2 -9.43 -33.22 48.77
N GLU A 3 -8.53 -32.49 49.43
CA GLU A 3 -7.61 -31.55 48.75
C GLU A 3 -6.61 -32.26 47.83
N ILE A 4 -6.12 -33.44 48.23
CA ILE A 4 -5.20 -34.24 47.43
C ILE A 4 -5.92 -34.77 46.19
N VAL A 5 -7.17 -35.21 46.33
CA VAL A 5 -8.01 -35.66 45.21
C VAL A 5 -8.27 -34.50 44.23
N TYR A 6 -8.58 -33.31 44.73
CA TYR A 6 -8.81 -32.13 43.90
C TYR A 6 -7.55 -31.71 43.12
N LEU A 7 -6.38 -31.76 43.75
CA LEU A 7 -5.11 -31.48 43.07
C LEU A 7 -4.79 -32.51 41.99
N LEU A 8 -5.06 -33.80 42.23
CA LEU A 8 -4.88 -34.86 41.22
C LEU A 8 -5.80 -34.70 40.02
N VAL A 9 -7.08 -34.36 40.25
CA VAL A 9 -8.04 -34.08 39.16
C VAL A 9 -7.60 -32.86 38.35
N ARG A 10 -7.09 -31.82 39.01
CA ARG A 10 -6.62 -30.60 38.35
C ARG A 10 -5.35 -30.85 37.53
N LEU A 11 -4.43 -31.66 38.04
CA LEU A 11 -3.24 -32.10 37.30
C LEU A 11 -3.59 -32.98 36.10
N ALA A 12 -4.56 -33.89 36.23
CA ALA A 12 -5.06 -34.72 35.14
C ALA A 12 -5.73 -33.88 34.04
N CYS A 13 -6.49 -32.84 34.42
CA CYS A 13 -7.12 -31.94 33.46
C CYS A 13 -6.08 -31.06 32.73
N ALA A 14 -5.11 -30.52 33.47
CA ALA A 14 -4.02 -29.74 32.88
C ALA A 14 -3.16 -30.57 31.91
N SER A 15 -2.84 -31.82 32.27
CA SER A 15 -2.07 -32.72 31.40
C SER A 15 -2.85 -33.14 30.16
N TYR A 16 -4.16 -33.35 30.26
CA TYR A 16 -5.02 -33.66 29.13
C TYR A 16 -5.10 -32.50 28.11
N ILE A 17 -5.23 -31.26 28.59
CA ILE A 17 -5.24 -30.07 27.72
C ILE A 17 -3.87 -29.92 27.03
N LEU A 18 -2.77 -30.09 27.76
CA LEU A 18 -1.42 -30.04 27.20
C LEU A 18 -1.19 -31.13 26.14
N TYR A 19 -1.68 -32.35 26.38
CA TYR A 19 -1.61 -33.44 25.41
C TYR A 19 -2.33 -33.10 24.10
N LYS A 20 -3.54 -32.53 24.19
CA LYS A 20 -4.32 -32.11 23.02
C LYS A 20 -3.63 -31.02 22.22
N ILE A 21 -2.98 -30.06 22.90
CA ILE A 21 -2.22 -28.98 22.26
C ILE A 21 -0.93 -29.51 21.61
N TRP A 22 -0.25 -30.48 22.24
CA TRP A 22 0.97 -31.08 21.71
C TRP A 22 0.72 -31.85 20.40
N GLY A 23 -0.42 -32.56 20.32
CA GLY A 23 -0.84 -33.25 19.09
C GLY A 23 -1.07 -32.30 17.90
N GLN A 24 -1.61 -31.11 18.17
CA GLN A 24 -1.79 -30.07 17.15
C GLN A 24 -0.46 -29.42 16.74
N LYS A 25 0.43 -29.13 17.70
CA LYS A 25 1.77 -28.57 17.41
C LYS A 25 2.63 -29.47 16.52
N LYS A 26 2.52 -30.80 16.65
CA LYS A 26 3.26 -31.73 15.79
C LYS A 26 2.83 -31.62 14.33
N LYS A 27 1.52 -31.54 14.06
CA LYS A 27 0.97 -31.36 12.71
C LYS A 27 1.34 -30.00 12.10
N VAL A 28 1.30 -28.93 12.90
CA VAL A 28 1.69 -27.59 12.45
C VAL A 28 3.17 -27.54 12.09
N ARG A 29 4.04 -28.17 12.89
CA ARG A 29 5.48 -28.23 12.58
C ARG A 29 5.78 -28.96 11.28
N GLU A 30 5.08 -30.07 11.02
CA GLU A 30 5.23 -30.85 9.78
C GLU A 30 4.79 -30.04 8.54
N ILE A 31 3.72 -29.25 8.65
CA ILE A 31 3.28 -28.32 7.59
C ILE A 31 4.28 -27.19 7.41
N CYS A 32 4.82 -26.62 8.49
CA CYS A 32 5.86 -25.59 8.41
C CYS A 32 7.14 -26.14 7.76
N ASP A 33 7.59 -27.34 8.10
CA ASP A 33 8.79 -27.94 7.50
C ASP A 33 8.57 -28.20 5.98
N LEU A 34 7.37 -28.62 5.57
CA LEU A 34 7.02 -28.76 4.14
C LEU A 34 7.02 -27.42 3.39
N LEU A 35 6.57 -26.34 4.04
CA LEU A 35 6.52 -25.00 3.44
C LEU A 35 7.90 -24.33 3.38
N TYR A 36 8.76 -24.54 4.38
CA TYR A 36 10.04 -23.84 4.50
C TYR A 36 11.26 -24.60 3.93
N VAL A 37 11.15 -25.89 3.59
CA VAL A 37 12.26 -26.66 2.98
C VAL A 37 12.38 -26.45 1.46
N ARG A 38 11.40 -25.79 0.79
CA ARG A 38 11.53 -25.45 -0.63
C ARG A 38 12.33 -24.15 -0.83
N ALA A 39 13.63 -24.37 -1.04
CA ALA A 39 14.63 -23.57 -1.76
C ALA A 39 15.57 -22.64 -0.95
N PRO A 40 16.83 -23.07 -0.77
CA PRO A 40 17.99 -22.19 -0.88
C PRO A 40 18.55 -22.30 -2.31
N SER A 41 18.28 -21.33 -3.17
CA SER A 41 19.08 -21.10 -4.38
C SER A 41 19.89 -19.84 -4.13
N ALA A 42 21.17 -20.03 -3.79
CA ALA A 42 22.25 -19.96 -4.77
C ALA A 42 22.51 -18.50 -5.14
N GLY A 43 23.56 -17.96 -4.54
CA GLY A 43 23.98 -16.60 -4.78
C GLY A 43 24.53 -16.40 -6.18
N GLU A 44 24.43 -15.16 -6.66
CA GLU A 44 25.32 -14.67 -7.69
C GLU A 44 25.59 -13.19 -7.44
N LYS A 45 26.87 -12.89 -7.18
CA LYS A 45 27.47 -11.56 -7.21
C LYS A 45 27.98 -11.34 -8.63
N SER A 46 27.85 -10.12 -9.18
CA SER A 46 28.82 -9.41 -10.06
C SER A 46 28.11 -8.23 -10.75
N LYS A 47 28.36 -6.97 -10.38
CA LYS A 47 29.48 -6.07 -10.76
C LYS A 47 29.12 -5.12 -11.92
N GLU A 48 29.25 -3.85 -11.56
CA GLU A 48 29.16 -2.61 -12.30
C GLU A 48 30.08 -2.45 -13.52
N THR A 49 29.60 -1.55 -14.39
CA THR A 49 30.33 -0.54 -15.20
C THR A 49 31.11 -0.97 -16.44
N GLY A 50 30.59 -0.47 -17.57
CA GLY A 50 31.25 0.66 -18.23
C GLY A 50 31.63 0.40 -19.67
N ILE A 51 31.03 1.12 -20.63
CA ILE A 51 31.67 1.40 -21.92
C ILE A 51 31.38 2.83 -22.37
N VAL A 52 32.48 3.43 -22.83
CA VAL A 52 32.77 4.78 -23.30
C VAL A 52 32.16 5.06 -24.69
N LEU A 53 31.58 6.26 -24.78
CA LEU A 53 31.54 7.26 -25.86
C LEU A 53 32.03 6.97 -27.31
N LEU A 54 31.15 7.32 -28.26
CA LEU A 54 31.26 7.85 -29.63
C LEU A 54 32.10 7.12 -30.70
N GLN A 55 31.45 6.84 -31.84
CA GLN A 55 31.81 7.50 -33.10
C GLN A 55 30.61 7.61 -34.04
N GLN A 56 30.31 8.84 -34.47
CA GLN A 56 29.39 9.16 -35.57
C GLN A 56 30.12 9.02 -36.90
N THR A 57 29.40 8.56 -37.93
CA THR A 57 29.61 8.99 -39.31
C THR A 57 28.24 9.23 -39.94
N ASP A 58 28.22 10.26 -40.78
CA ASP A 58 27.10 10.91 -41.43
C ASP A 58 26.17 9.95 -42.17
N GLU A 59 24.92 10.41 -42.42
CA GLU A 59 24.28 10.43 -43.73
C GLU A 59 22.80 10.88 -43.55
N SER A 60 22.44 11.97 -44.22
CA SER A 60 21.08 12.48 -44.52
C SER A 60 20.12 12.82 -43.36
N ASP A 61 19.88 14.13 -43.26
CA ASP A 61 18.87 14.83 -42.46
C ASP A 61 17.44 14.45 -42.93
N VAL A 62 16.87 13.42 -42.31
CA VAL A 62 15.44 13.11 -42.37
C VAL A 62 14.88 13.27 -40.97
N MET A 63 14.03 14.29 -40.78
CA MET A 63 13.33 14.55 -39.53
C MET A 63 12.51 13.30 -39.13
N GLY A 64 13.01 12.52 -38.16
CA GLY A 64 12.38 11.28 -37.68
C GLY A 64 13.28 10.02 -37.66
N SER A 65 14.53 10.06 -38.15
CA SER A 65 15.43 8.90 -38.08
C SER A 65 16.00 8.70 -36.66
N THR A 66 15.37 7.84 -35.85
CA THR A 66 15.97 7.34 -34.62
C THR A 66 17.03 6.29 -34.97
N ARG A 67 18.31 6.67 -34.97
CA ARG A 67 19.43 5.75 -35.31
C ARG A 67 19.77 4.70 -34.24
N PHE A 68 19.04 4.65 -33.14
CA PHE A 68 19.22 3.64 -32.11
C PHE A 68 17.87 3.26 -31.51
N VAL A 69 17.42 2.04 -31.79
CA VAL A 69 16.41 1.37 -30.97
C VAL A 69 17.19 0.67 -29.86
N TYR A 70 17.01 1.10 -28.60
CA TYR A 70 17.51 0.34 -27.46
C TYR A 70 16.65 -0.91 -27.30
N LEU A 71 17.02 -1.95 -28.03
CA LEU A 71 16.58 -3.30 -27.69
C LEU A 71 17.42 -3.74 -26.49
N ASP A 72 16.75 -4.08 -25.39
CA ASP A 72 17.38 -4.81 -24.29
C ASP A 72 18.16 -6.00 -24.87
N GLU A 73 19.31 -6.36 -24.28
CA GLU A 73 20.16 -7.46 -24.77
C GLU A 73 19.40 -8.81 -24.79
N ASN A 74 18.27 -8.84 -24.09
CA ASN A 74 17.32 -9.96 -23.99
C ASN A 74 16.02 -9.76 -24.79
N ALA A 75 15.87 -8.70 -25.59
CA ALA A 75 14.71 -8.49 -26.45
C ALA A 75 14.59 -9.65 -27.45
N GLY A 76 13.59 -10.51 -27.24
CA GLY A 76 13.37 -11.74 -28.03
C GLY A 76 14.10 -12.99 -27.54
N LYS A 77 14.96 -12.90 -26.51
CA LYS A 77 15.60 -14.06 -25.85
C LYS A 77 14.88 -14.53 -24.58
N THR A 78 13.68 -14.04 -24.32
CA THR A 78 12.86 -14.58 -23.25
C THR A 78 12.56 -16.04 -23.55
N VAL A 79 13.21 -16.94 -22.81
CA VAL A 79 12.82 -18.35 -22.76
C VAL A 79 11.35 -18.37 -22.38
N ALA A 80 10.51 -18.98 -23.21
CA ALA A 80 9.10 -19.12 -22.93
C ALA A 80 8.97 -19.70 -21.50
N PRO A 81 8.10 -19.14 -20.64
CA PRO A 81 7.90 -19.66 -19.30
C PRO A 81 7.74 -21.18 -19.37
N TYR A 82 8.38 -21.92 -18.47
CA TYR A 82 8.43 -23.40 -18.47
C TYR A 82 7.04 -24.08 -18.51
N MET A 83 5.96 -23.31 -18.39
CA MET A 83 4.56 -23.72 -18.49
C MET A 83 3.73 -22.82 -19.44
N SER A 84 4.25 -22.43 -20.61
CA SER A 84 3.42 -21.84 -21.66
C SER A 84 2.83 -22.94 -22.54
N GLN A 85 1.52 -23.14 -22.51
CA GLN A 85 0.84 -23.87 -23.58
C GLN A 85 1.04 -23.08 -24.89
N PRO A 86 1.33 -23.74 -26.03
CA PRO A 86 1.40 -23.06 -27.32
C PRO A 86 0.03 -22.43 -27.61
N LEU A 87 0.00 -21.12 -27.89
CA LEU A 87 -1.22 -20.44 -28.31
C LEU A 87 -1.72 -21.09 -29.60
N GLU A 88 -3.00 -21.44 -29.67
CA GLU A 88 -3.66 -21.88 -30.89
C GLU A 88 -3.87 -20.65 -31.80
N ILE A 89 -2.79 -20.23 -32.47
CA ILE A 89 -2.76 -19.06 -33.39
C ILE A 89 -3.82 -19.17 -34.52
N ASN A 90 -4.41 -20.36 -34.70
CA ASN A 90 -5.31 -20.67 -35.81
C ASN A 90 -6.80 -20.55 -35.44
N THR A 91 -7.15 -20.14 -34.21
CA THR A 91 -8.56 -20.00 -33.76
C THR A 91 -8.89 -18.65 -33.13
N ASP A 92 -7.90 -17.78 -32.90
CA ASP A 92 -8.11 -16.49 -32.21
C ASP A 92 -8.48 -15.33 -33.15
N TYR A 93 -8.66 -15.56 -34.46
CA TYR A 93 -9.29 -14.56 -35.32
C TYR A 93 -10.80 -14.59 -35.09
N ILE A 94 -11.24 -13.79 -34.13
CA ILE A 94 -12.65 -13.61 -33.70
C ILE A 94 -13.50 -12.89 -34.77
N GLY A 95 -12.90 -12.51 -35.91
CA GLY A 95 -13.49 -11.68 -36.95
C GLY A 95 -12.97 -10.25 -36.85
N GLU A 96 -12.92 -9.54 -37.97
CA GLU A 96 -12.91 -8.08 -37.95
C GLU A 96 -14.24 -7.63 -37.33
N ASP A 97 -14.19 -6.84 -36.26
CA ASP A 97 -15.38 -6.16 -35.75
C ASP A 97 -15.98 -5.36 -36.92
N GLU A 98 -17.29 -5.53 -37.18
CA GLU A 98 -17.96 -4.72 -38.20
C GLU A 98 -17.73 -3.24 -37.89
N ASP A 99 -17.35 -2.47 -38.92
CA ASP A 99 -17.22 -1.01 -38.81
C ASP A 99 -18.53 -0.46 -38.24
N ILE A 100 -18.48 0.03 -37.00
CA ILE A 100 -19.62 0.64 -36.33
C ILE A 100 -20.07 1.81 -37.20
N PRO A 101 -21.31 1.84 -37.70
CA PRO A 101 -21.76 2.91 -38.56
C PRO A 101 -21.67 4.24 -37.80
N GLU A 102 -21.20 5.30 -38.48
CA GLU A 102 -21.05 6.64 -37.88
C GLU A 102 -22.35 7.17 -37.24
N GLU A 103 -23.51 6.62 -37.63
CA GLU A 103 -24.83 6.91 -37.07
C GLU A 103 -25.02 6.44 -35.61
N GLU A 104 -24.25 5.45 -35.12
CA GLU A 104 -24.29 5.01 -33.70
C GLU A 104 -23.47 5.93 -32.77
N VAL A 105 -22.52 6.70 -33.32
CA VAL A 105 -21.69 7.65 -32.57
C VAL A 105 -22.19 9.09 -32.65
N GLU A 106 -23.11 9.39 -33.59
CA GLU A 106 -23.67 10.73 -33.73
C GLU A 106 -24.87 10.95 -32.80
N CYS A 107 -24.75 11.92 -31.90
CA CYS A 107 -25.81 12.31 -30.98
C CYS A 107 -26.97 12.95 -31.78
N ASN A 108 -27.90 12.13 -32.27
CA ASN A 108 -29.11 12.53 -33.01
C ASN A 108 -30.20 13.18 -32.12
N LEU A 109 -29.83 13.78 -30.99
CA LEU A 109 -30.77 14.51 -30.14
C LEU A 109 -31.14 15.84 -30.81
N SER A 110 -32.42 16.17 -30.81
CA SER A 110 -32.85 17.49 -31.26
C SER A 110 -32.29 18.59 -30.34
N LEU A 111 -32.15 19.81 -30.86
CA LEU A 111 -31.64 20.96 -30.08
C LEU A 111 -32.46 21.22 -28.80
N ASP A 112 -33.78 20.95 -28.85
CA ASP A 112 -34.67 21.10 -27.71
C ASP A 112 -34.38 20.05 -26.63
N GLU A 113 -34.13 18.79 -27.02
CA GLU A 113 -33.75 17.71 -26.09
C GLU A 113 -32.36 17.93 -25.48
N MET A 114 -31.40 18.44 -26.26
CA MET A 114 -30.08 18.82 -25.75
C MET A 114 -30.19 19.94 -24.70
N LYS A 115 -31.14 20.86 -24.89
CA LYS A 115 -31.37 21.96 -23.95
C LYS A 115 -32.01 21.46 -22.65
N THR A 116 -33.02 20.60 -22.73
CA THR A 116 -33.66 20.03 -21.53
C THR A 116 -32.68 19.19 -20.72
N LEU A 117 -31.86 18.35 -21.36
CA LEU A 117 -30.85 17.56 -20.68
C LEU A 117 -29.79 18.43 -19.99
N LYS A 118 -29.42 19.56 -20.61
CA LYS A 118 -28.51 20.53 -20.00
C LYS A 118 -29.12 21.21 -18.77
N GLU A 119 -30.40 21.55 -18.81
CA GLU A 119 -31.12 22.12 -17.67
C GLU A 119 -31.24 21.10 -16.52
N GLU A 120 -31.58 19.85 -16.83
CA GLU A 120 -31.62 18.75 -15.84
C GLU A 120 -30.25 18.47 -15.22
N GLN A 121 -29.19 18.43 -16.04
CA GLN A 121 -27.82 18.26 -15.55
C GLN A 121 -27.42 19.41 -14.63
N GLN A 122 -27.79 20.64 -14.97
CA GLN A 122 -27.51 21.82 -14.14
C GLN A 122 -28.26 21.77 -12.80
N GLU A 123 -29.50 21.30 -12.76
CA GLU A 123 -30.27 21.12 -11.52
C GLU A 123 -29.66 20.04 -10.62
N LEU A 124 -29.17 18.94 -11.21
CA LEU A 124 -28.45 17.88 -10.49
C LEU A 124 -27.10 18.36 -9.96
N ASP A 125 -26.36 19.12 -10.76
CA ASP A 125 -25.07 19.68 -10.37
C ASP A 125 -25.24 20.74 -9.25
N GLU A 126 -26.32 21.55 -9.26
CA GLU A 126 -26.66 22.48 -8.18
C GLU A 126 -27.10 21.77 -6.89
N THR A 127 -27.72 20.59 -7.01
CA THR A 127 -28.15 19.78 -5.86
C THR A 127 -27.02 18.88 -5.34
N SER A 128 -25.90 18.80 -6.06
CA SER A 128 -24.75 18.02 -5.63
C SER A 128 -24.23 18.60 -4.31
N PRO A 129 -24.16 17.79 -3.23
CA PRO A 129 -23.66 18.28 -1.96
C PRO A 129 -22.26 18.85 -2.19
N GLU A 130 -21.95 19.99 -1.57
CA GLU A 130 -20.60 20.53 -1.53
C GLU A 130 -19.72 19.44 -0.90
N VAL A 131 -19.03 18.69 -1.75
CA VAL A 131 -18.15 17.62 -1.30
C VAL A 131 -17.00 18.36 -0.64
N ASP A 132 -16.90 18.25 0.68
CA ASP A 132 -15.73 18.69 1.42
C ASP A 132 -14.52 18.01 0.76
N SER A 133 -13.85 18.76 -0.10
CA SER A 133 -12.65 18.29 -0.77
C SER A 133 -11.67 17.98 0.33
N ILE A 134 -11.42 16.69 0.60
CA ILE A 134 -10.43 16.24 1.57
C ILE A 134 -9.11 16.87 1.12
N SER A 135 -8.75 18.00 1.73
CA SER A 135 -7.69 18.90 1.26
C SER A 135 -6.31 18.24 1.32
N GLN A 136 -6.19 17.11 2.01
CA GLN A 136 -4.93 16.47 2.30
C GLN A 136 -4.82 15.14 1.53
N ALA A 137 -4.08 15.18 0.44
CA ALA A 137 -3.70 13.98 -0.30
C ALA A 137 -2.88 13.05 0.62
N VAL A 138 -3.44 11.88 0.92
CA VAL A 138 -2.76 10.83 1.68
C VAL A 138 -1.98 9.94 0.71
N THR A 139 -0.68 9.79 0.92
CA THR A 139 0.17 8.95 0.06
C THR A 139 0.21 7.50 0.56
N PRO A 140 0.57 6.52 -0.29
CA PRO A 140 0.76 5.13 0.14
C PRO A 140 1.79 4.97 1.27
N ALA A 141 2.82 5.82 1.31
CA ALA A 141 3.81 5.83 2.38
C ALA A 141 3.22 6.29 3.72
N ASP A 142 2.25 7.22 3.69
CA ASP A 142 1.53 7.68 4.87
C ASP A 142 0.68 6.57 5.48
N LEU A 143 0.00 5.79 4.63
CA LEU A 143 -0.78 4.63 5.05
C LEU A 143 0.12 3.52 5.61
N ASN A 144 1.27 3.26 4.97
CA ASN A 144 2.22 2.28 5.47
C ASN A 144 2.77 2.69 6.85
N ASN A 145 3.13 3.97 7.03
CA ASN A 145 3.57 4.48 8.32
C ASN A 145 2.47 4.40 9.39
N ALA A 146 1.21 4.70 9.04
CA ALA A 146 0.08 4.53 9.97
C ALA A 146 -0.08 3.08 10.40
N GLY A 147 0.05 2.12 9.47
CA GLY A 147 0.09 0.69 9.77
C GLY A 147 1.24 0.33 10.72
N ASP A 148 2.46 0.75 10.40
CA ASP A 148 3.65 0.47 11.24
C ASP A 148 3.47 0.97 12.68
N VAL A 149 2.93 2.18 12.86
CA VAL A 149 2.66 2.76 14.19
C VAL A 149 1.57 1.99 14.94
N LEU A 150 0.46 1.66 14.27
CA LEU A 150 -0.65 0.92 14.90
C LEU A 150 -0.23 -0.50 15.32
N PHE A 151 0.54 -1.19 14.48
CA PHE A 151 1.01 -2.55 14.74
C PHE A 151 2.35 -2.61 15.49
N LYS A 152 2.90 -1.46 15.89
CA LYS A 152 4.18 -1.33 16.61
C LYS A 152 5.34 -2.04 15.89
N LEU A 153 5.33 -1.97 14.55
CA LEU A 153 6.38 -2.52 13.72
C LEU A 153 7.58 -1.58 13.73
N ASN A 154 8.79 -2.13 13.74
CA ASN A 154 10.04 -1.37 13.64
C ASN A 154 10.18 -0.24 14.69
N ASP A 155 9.58 -0.41 15.87
CA ASP A 155 9.53 0.60 16.94
C ASP A 155 8.95 1.96 16.47
N ALA A 156 8.09 1.96 15.44
CA ALA A 156 7.51 3.17 14.87
C ALA A 156 6.62 3.94 15.87
N ASP A 157 6.03 3.25 16.84
CA ASP A 157 5.23 3.84 17.93
C ASP A 157 6.06 4.69 18.91
N LYS A 158 7.38 4.47 18.96
CA LYS A 158 8.31 5.25 19.80
C LYS A 158 8.84 6.48 19.08
N ASP A 159 8.76 6.51 17.76
CA ASP A 159 9.18 7.64 16.94
C ASP A 159 8.06 8.68 16.93
N GLU A 160 8.36 9.85 17.50
CA GLU A 160 7.39 10.92 17.70
C GLU A 160 6.92 11.54 16.38
N GLU A 161 7.78 11.63 15.36
CA GLU A 161 7.40 12.19 14.07
C GLU A 161 6.59 11.19 13.25
N LYS A 162 6.97 9.90 13.27
CA LYS A 162 6.15 8.84 12.65
C LYS A 162 4.77 8.75 13.29
N SER A 163 4.71 8.85 14.62
CA SER A 163 3.45 8.85 15.37
C SER A 163 2.58 10.06 15.05
N ARG A 164 3.18 11.26 14.96
CA ARG A 164 2.49 12.49 14.56
C ARG A 164 1.94 12.39 13.13
N ARG A 165 2.77 11.92 12.21
CA ARG A 165 2.38 11.70 10.80
C ARG A 165 1.27 10.68 10.68
N ALA A 166 1.34 9.57 11.42
CA ALA A 166 0.28 8.57 11.47
C ALA A 166 -1.04 9.14 12.00
N ALA A 167 -1.00 10.02 13.02
CA ALA A 167 -2.19 10.68 13.54
C ALA A 167 -2.88 11.55 12.48
N LEU A 168 -2.09 12.36 11.75
CA LEU A 168 -2.60 13.18 10.64
C LEU A 168 -3.24 12.32 9.56
N THR A 169 -2.58 11.23 9.17
CA THR A 169 -3.11 10.29 8.18
C THR A 169 -4.45 9.70 8.64
N LEU A 170 -4.51 9.20 9.87
CA LEU A 170 -5.71 8.59 10.44
C LEU A 170 -6.87 9.59 10.55
N HIS A 171 -6.57 10.86 10.80
CA HIS A 171 -7.56 11.92 10.83
C HIS A 171 -8.07 12.29 9.44
N ALA A 172 -7.19 12.35 8.44
CA ALA A 172 -7.55 12.63 7.05
C ALA A 172 -8.43 11.53 6.44
N ILE A 173 -8.21 10.26 6.81
CA ILE A 173 -9.00 9.12 6.29
C ILE A 173 -10.22 8.77 7.16
N ARG A 174 -10.52 9.52 8.23
CA ARG A 174 -11.50 9.11 9.26
C ARG A 174 -12.92 8.85 8.72
N GLU A 175 -13.27 9.49 7.61
CA GLU A 175 -14.59 9.42 6.95
C GLU A 175 -14.61 8.41 5.80
N THR A 176 -13.62 7.51 5.75
CA THR A 176 -13.48 6.48 4.72
C THR A 176 -13.55 5.09 5.30
N ASP A 177 -13.96 4.11 4.48
CA ASP A 177 -13.99 2.69 4.85
C ASP A 177 -12.62 2.16 5.32
N LEU A 178 -11.53 2.77 4.85
CA LEU A 178 -10.17 2.39 5.26
C LEU A 178 -9.93 2.66 6.75
N PHE A 179 -10.52 3.70 7.31
CA PHE A 179 -10.45 3.97 8.75
C PHE A 179 -11.26 2.97 9.57
N GLU A 180 -12.40 2.49 9.06
CA GLU A 180 -13.15 1.40 9.70
C GLU A 180 -12.32 0.13 9.80
N ILE A 181 -11.57 -0.22 8.73
CA ILE A 181 -10.65 -1.37 8.75
C ILE A 181 -9.62 -1.22 9.86
N PHE A 182 -8.99 -0.05 10.00
CA PHE A 182 -8.00 0.19 11.06
C PHE A 182 -8.60 0.19 12.47
N SER A 183 -9.78 0.77 12.64
CA SER A 183 -10.45 0.94 13.94
C SER A 183 -11.24 -0.30 14.40
N SER A 184 -11.57 -1.22 13.49
CA SER A 184 -12.26 -2.48 13.78
C SER A 184 -11.46 -3.41 14.70
N GLN A 185 -10.13 -3.29 14.69
CA GLN A 185 -9.27 -4.06 15.58
C GLN A 185 -9.33 -3.49 17.01
N VAL A 186 -9.62 -4.36 17.98
CA VAL A 186 -9.90 -3.98 19.38
C VAL A 186 -8.73 -3.24 20.03
N GLU A 187 -7.49 -3.63 19.75
CA GLU A 187 -6.29 -2.95 20.27
C GLU A 187 -6.12 -1.57 19.62
N ASN A 188 -6.39 -1.45 18.33
CA ASN A 188 -6.19 -0.23 17.55
C ASN A 188 -7.14 0.89 17.97
N LYS A 189 -8.39 0.61 18.36
CA LYS A 189 -9.34 1.66 18.76
C LYS A 189 -8.79 2.57 19.86
N SER A 190 -8.16 1.97 20.87
CA SER A 190 -7.54 2.72 21.98
C SER A 190 -6.25 3.43 21.56
N VAL A 191 -5.46 2.81 20.68
CA VAL A 191 -4.21 3.37 20.16
C VAL A 191 -4.50 4.58 19.29
N ILE A 192 -5.46 4.50 18.37
CA ILE A 192 -5.90 5.60 17.49
C ILE A 192 -6.39 6.77 18.35
N GLY A 193 -7.25 6.53 19.34
CA GLY A 193 -7.74 7.59 20.23
C GLY A 193 -6.62 8.29 21.01
N ASN A 194 -5.66 7.53 21.53
CA ASN A 194 -4.48 8.09 22.21
C ASN A 194 -3.58 8.86 21.25
N LEU A 195 -3.40 8.37 20.02
CA LEU A 195 -2.56 8.99 19.00
C LEU A 195 -3.16 10.34 18.56
N MET A 196 -4.44 10.35 18.21
CA MET A 196 -5.16 11.57 17.82
C MET A 196 -5.20 12.57 18.98
N GLY A 197 -5.55 12.14 20.20
CA GLY A 197 -5.60 13.05 21.35
C GLY A 197 -4.23 13.58 21.80
N LYS A 198 -3.13 12.90 21.46
CA LYS A 198 -1.77 13.37 21.78
C LYS A 198 -1.25 14.37 20.75
N TYR A 199 -1.62 14.22 19.48
CA TYR A 199 -0.98 14.95 18.37
C TYR A 199 -1.90 15.93 17.65
N LEU A 200 -3.21 15.83 17.80
CA LEU A 200 -4.20 16.65 17.10
C LEU A 200 -5.08 17.42 18.09
N ASP A 201 -5.55 18.59 17.68
CA ASP A 201 -6.58 19.34 18.39
C ASP A 201 -8.00 18.88 18.02
N GLU A 202 -9.02 19.52 18.58
CA GLU A 202 -10.44 19.19 18.30
C GLU A 202 -10.82 19.39 16.83
N ASN A 203 -10.06 20.20 16.08
CA ASN A 203 -10.30 20.50 14.67
C ASN A 203 -9.48 19.60 13.73
N GLY A 204 -8.55 18.80 14.26
CA GLY A 204 -7.67 17.95 13.46
C GLY A 204 -6.29 18.50 13.12
N GLU A 205 -5.98 19.69 13.61
CA GLU A 205 -4.72 20.35 13.33
C GLU A 205 -3.61 19.82 14.26
N PRO A 206 -2.36 19.72 13.77
CA PRO A 206 -1.27 19.19 14.56
C PRO A 206 -0.93 20.13 15.73
N LEU A 207 -0.96 19.58 16.95
CA LEU A 207 -0.54 20.30 18.14
C LEU A 207 0.91 20.75 17.99
N SER A 208 1.14 22.05 18.13
CA SER A 208 2.49 22.63 18.14
C SER A 208 3.31 21.95 19.23
N GLN A 209 4.39 21.25 18.84
CA GLN A 209 5.31 20.68 19.80
C GLN A 209 5.74 21.78 20.75
N LYS A 210 5.52 21.59 22.05
CA LYS A 210 6.23 22.36 23.06
C LYS A 210 7.70 22.00 22.89
N THR A 211 8.41 22.76 22.07
CA THR A 211 9.85 22.76 22.04
C THR A 211 10.28 22.96 23.49
N LYS A 212 10.82 21.92 24.14
CA LYS A 212 11.71 22.16 25.25
C LYS A 212 12.87 22.92 24.64
N VAL A 213 12.77 24.25 24.66
CA VAL A 213 13.90 25.13 24.42
C VAL A 213 14.86 24.79 25.54
N VAL A 214 15.76 23.84 25.28
CA VAL A 214 16.98 23.69 26.04
C VAL A 214 17.76 24.93 25.69
N ILE A 215 17.56 26.00 26.47
CA ILE A 215 18.42 27.17 26.45
C ILE A 215 19.81 26.62 26.79
N PRO A 216 20.79 26.66 25.87
CA PRO A 216 22.15 26.42 26.26
C PRO A 216 22.54 27.65 27.07
N THR A 217 22.63 27.52 28.39
CA THR A 217 23.33 28.50 29.23
C THR A 217 24.82 28.43 28.88
N SER A 218 25.17 28.99 27.72
CA SER A 218 26.54 29.30 27.35
C SER A 218 26.95 30.49 28.22
N ASN A 219 27.60 30.19 29.34
CA ASN A 219 28.10 31.19 30.27
C ASN A 219 29.29 31.92 29.62
N TRP A 220 29.01 33.03 28.95
CA TRP A 220 30.00 33.87 28.27
C TRP A 220 30.88 34.68 29.24
N GLU A 221 30.54 34.69 30.54
CA GLU A 221 31.33 35.36 31.58
C GLU A 221 32.67 34.65 31.90
N GLN A 222 32.96 33.49 31.30
CA GLN A 222 34.29 32.86 31.40
C GLN A 222 35.35 33.52 30.50
N TYR A 223 34.97 34.49 29.66
CA TYR A 223 35.87 35.15 28.70
C TYR A 223 36.02 36.67 28.93
N LEU A 224 35.58 37.20 30.08
CA LEU A 224 35.83 38.56 30.56
C LEU A 224 36.73 38.53 31.80
#